data_AF-A0A4Z1P5G0-F1
#
_entry.id   AF-A0A4Z1P5G0-F1
#
_cell.length_a   1.000
_cell.length_b   1.000
_cell.length_c   1.000
_cell.angle_alpha   90.00
_cell.angle_beta   90.00
_cell.angle_gamma   90.00
#
_symmetry.space_group_name_H-M   'P 1'
#
loop_
_entity.id
_entity.type
_entity.pdbx_description
1 polymer ?
#
loop_
_entity_poly.entity_id
_entity_poly.type
_entity_poly.pdbx_seq_one_letter_code
_entity_poly.pdbx_strand_id
1 'polypeptide(L)'
;MSHSKRQKTAEAALVDQTDFLSDSRLLIVFGAMALTFFITYADQNGIAVSLPAMARELDAQNTISWAGTSSFIGNTVFQVLYGRMSDILGRKVVYLSAVTLLAVADILCATAHSGPALYVFRGLSGVAIGGINSLTMMIVSDIVSLERRGNYQGMLGGMIGMGNIAGPFISAAFTQHAHTWRGFFYFISPTTLLCGIVAFFLIPYKKGTHKGSEAVKLIDWAGLFTACVAIIFFLVPISGGGSYFAWSSAMVVTMLAISLASAIAFVLVEWKVAMLPLMPLTMFKTPAVAAILAQNFLFGCAYYSELYYLPIYFQNVRGWTPIASSALLVPFVLAQAIFSIASGFYISRYKRYGEVLWIGFTCWTAGAGSMCAFDRDTPVYGIILTGAITGIGVGNVFQPCLIAIQAHSPKTQRAVVISNRNFLRALGGAIGLAVSAQVLQTTLKESLPDGLQHIASSAYARPNLDDFDESDKEIIKSAYMTACRMVFVSLAPFMGVCLLGCLLIKDRDLQRKEELEAADNIRPEQAAENLVPGPDTAASRTASTHNEKANTEDLAVVEKC
;
A
#
# COMPACT_ATOMS: atom_id res chain seq x y z
N MET A 1 -28.20 -22.91 -13.16
CA MET A 1 -27.47 -21.62 -13.21
C MET A 1 -25.99 -21.90 -12.95
N SER A 2 -25.09 -21.55 -13.86
CA SER A 2 -23.64 -21.87 -13.72
C SER A 2 -22.99 -21.09 -12.56
N HIS A 3 -21.88 -21.61 -12.01
CA HIS A 3 -21.17 -21.00 -10.87
C HIS A 3 -20.81 -19.53 -11.13
N SER A 4 -20.21 -19.24 -12.30
CA SER A 4 -19.87 -17.87 -12.70
C SER A 4 -21.10 -16.95 -12.84
N LYS A 5 -22.27 -17.48 -13.23
CA LYS A 5 -23.51 -16.67 -13.27
C LYS A 5 -24.01 -16.37 -11.85
N ARG A 6 -23.88 -17.30 -10.89
CA ARG A 6 -24.19 -17.07 -9.46
C ARG A 6 -23.28 -16.01 -8.85
N GLN A 7 -21.97 -16.10 -9.06
CA GLN A 7 -21.00 -15.09 -8.60
C GLN A 7 -21.34 -13.70 -9.13
N LYS A 8 -21.62 -13.55 -10.44
CA LYS A 8 -22.03 -12.26 -11.02
C LYS A 8 -23.31 -11.69 -10.40
N THR A 9 -24.30 -12.54 -10.10
CA THR A 9 -25.54 -12.10 -9.43
C THR A 9 -25.27 -11.69 -7.98
N ALA A 10 -24.38 -12.38 -7.26
CA ALA A 10 -23.98 -11.99 -5.90
C ALA A 10 -23.20 -10.67 -5.88
N GLU A 11 -22.28 -10.44 -6.83
CA GLU A 11 -21.55 -9.17 -6.95
C GLU A 11 -22.45 -8.00 -7.36
N ALA A 12 -23.46 -8.25 -8.20
CA ALA A 12 -24.46 -7.25 -8.59
C ALA A 12 -25.45 -6.90 -7.46
N ALA A 13 -25.57 -7.75 -6.43
CA ALA A 13 -26.44 -7.50 -5.27
C ALA A 13 -25.76 -6.64 -4.18
N LEU A 14 -24.46 -6.34 -4.30
CA LEU A 14 -23.74 -5.50 -3.34
C LEU A 14 -24.19 -4.03 -3.41
N VAL A 15 -24.42 -3.40 -2.26
CA VAL A 15 -24.78 -1.97 -2.17
C VAL A 15 -23.62 -1.09 -2.63
N ASP A 16 -23.86 -0.23 -3.63
CA ASP A 16 -22.88 0.79 -4.03
C ASP A 16 -22.58 1.74 -2.86
N GLN A 17 -21.32 1.73 -2.44
CA GLN A 17 -20.81 2.56 -1.35
C GLN A 17 -20.44 3.98 -1.82
N THR A 18 -20.49 4.26 -3.13
CA THR A 18 -20.12 5.56 -3.71
C THR A 18 -20.99 6.68 -3.12
N ASP A 19 -20.39 7.70 -2.54
CA ASP A 19 -21.10 8.81 -1.87
C ASP A 19 -20.33 10.13 -1.99
N PHE A 20 -20.66 10.92 -3.01
CA PHE A 20 -19.94 12.16 -3.29
C PHE A 20 -20.25 13.24 -2.24
N LEU A 21 -19.21 13.73 -1.58
CA LEU A 21 -19.32 14.73 -0.52
C LEU A 21 -19.07 16.15 -1.05
N SER A 22 -19.66 17.14 -0.39
CA SER A 22 -19.32 18.54 -0.59
C SER A 22 -17.84 18.78 -0.26
N ASP A 23 -17.18 19.69 -0.98
CA ASP A 23 -15.73 19.87 -0.92
C ASP A 23 -15.20 20.11 0.50
N SER A 24 -15.88 20.94 1.29
CA SER A 24 -15.51 21.19 2.69
C SER A 24 -15.56 19.92 3.55
N ARG A 25 -16.60 19.09 3.38
CA ARG A 25 -16.72 17.82 4.14
C ARG A 25 -15.71 16.80 3.63
N LEU A 26 -15.49 16.73 2.32
CA LEU A 26 -14.50 15.88 1.69
C LEU A 26 -13.09 16.18 2.21
N LEU A 27 -12.70 17.45 2.32
CA LEU A 27 -11.38 17.84 2.82
C LEU A 27 -11.15 17.41 4.28
N ILE A 28 -12.15 17.53 5.17
CA ILE A 28 -11.98 17.16 6.57
C ILE A 28 -11.98 15.62 6.73
N VAL A 29 -12.86 14.89 6.02
CA VAL A 29 -12.83 13.41 5.97
C VAL A 29 -11.48 12.93 5.46
N PHE A 30 -11.02 13.49 4.34
CA PHE A 30 -9.76 13.15 3.73
C PHE A 30 -8.57 13.44 4.66
N GLY A 31 -8.54 14.61 5.31
CA GLY A 31 -7.47 14.98 6.23
C GLY A 31 -7.31 14.00 7.41
N ALA A 32 -8.42 13.61 8.03
CA ALA A 32 -8.41 12.63 9.12
C ALA A 32 -7.91 11.24 8.66
N MET A 33 -8.34 10.81 7.48
CA MET A 33 -7.91 9.54 6.88
C MET A 33 -6.44 9.57 6.44
N ALA A 34 -6.00 10.66 5.82
CA ALA A 34 -4.61 10.90 5.43
C ALA A 34 -3.66 10.91 6.64
N LEU A 35 -4.10 11.51 7.75
CA LEU A 35 -3.34 11.47 9.01
C LEU A 35 -3.32 10.07 9.63
N THR A 36 -4.44 9.34 9.65
CA THR A 36 -4.46 7.92 10.09
C THR A 36 -3.49 7.07 9.27
N PHE A 37 -3.46 7.29 7.94
CA PHE A 37 -2.60 6.59 7.00
C PHE A 37 -1.12 6.95 7.21
N PHE A 38 -0.79 8.22 7.44
CA PHE A 38 0.55 8.64 7.87
C PHE A 38 0.99 7.92 9.16
N ILE A 39 0.15 7.92 10.20
CA ILE A 39 0.43 7.25 11.49
C ILE A 39 0.65 5.75 11.29
N THR A 40 -0.12 5.12 10.41
CA THR A 40 -0.03 3.69 10.07
C THR A 40 1.32 3.31 9.46
N TYR A 41 1.90 4.15 8.59
CA TYR A 41 3.26 3.94 8.08
C TYR A 41 4.35 4.38 9.06
N ALA A 42 4.06 5.36 9.93
CA ALA A 42 4.96 5.76 11.01
C ALA A 42 5.14 4.65 12.05
N ASP A 43 4.08 3.93 12.44
CA ASP A 43 4.21 2.71 13.26
C ASP A 43 5.03 1.63 12.53
N GLN A 44 4.62 1.30 11.30
CA GLN A 44 5.19 0.17 10.56
C GLN A 44 6.71 0.26 10.40
N ASN A 45 7.25 1.47 10.19
CA ASN A 45 8.69 1.69 10.02
C ASN A 45 9.40 2.19 11.30
N GLY A 46 8.67 2.84 12.21
CA GLY A 46 9.26 3.47 13.40
C GLY A 46 9.96 2.49 14.32
N ILE A 47 9.36 1.31 14.52
CA ILE A 47 9.91 0.27 15.40
C ILE A 47 11.36 -0.11 15.11
N ALA A 48 11.84 0.04 13.85
CA ALA A 48 13.18 -0.36 13.43
C ALA A 48 14.30 0.28 14.27
N VAL A 49 14.12 1.54 14.68
CA VAL A 49 15.09 2.25 15.54
C VAL A 49 15.01 1.79 17.00
N SER A 50 13.83 1.37 17.45
CA SER A 50 13.61 0.85 18.81
C SER A 50 14.04 -0.60 19.02
N LEU A 51 14.14 -1.42 17.96
CA LEU A 51 14.40 -2.86 18.08
C LEU A 51 15.55 -3.21 19.05
N PRO A 52 16.75 -2.56 18.99
CA PRO A 52 17.84 -2.92 19.90
C PRO A 52 17.54 -2.64 21.38
N ALA A 53 16.73 -1.62 21.68
CA ALA A 53 16.31 -1.31 23.05
C ALA A 53 15.26 -2.31 23.57
N MET A 54 14.25 -2.61 22.73
CA MET A 54 13.26 -3.66 23.01
C MET A 54 13.93 -5.01 23.25
N ALA A 55 14.93 -5.37 22.43
CA ALA A 55 15.60 -6.66 22.51
C ALA A 55 16.37 -6.88 23.82
N ARG A 56 17.04 -5.84 24.33
CA ARG A 56 17.78 -5.90 25.60
C ARG A 56 16.86 -5.99 26.81
N GLU A 57 15.70 -5.33 26.78
CA GLU A 57 14.78 -5.30 27.91
C GLU A 57 13.88 -6.53 27.99
N LEU A 58 13.47 -7.08 26.84
CA LEU A 58 12.56 -8.23 26.76
C LEU A 58 13.29 -9.58 26.67
N ASP A 59 14.61 -9.59 26.90
CA ASP A 59 15.55 -10.72 26.71
C ASP A 59 15.32 -11.47 25.38
N ALA A 60 15.26 -10.67 24.31
CA ALA A 60 14.74 -11.06 22.99
C ALA A 60 15.75 -10.81 21.85
N GLN A 61 17.02 -10.57 22.15
CA GLN A 61 18.12 -10.25 21.24
C GLN A 61 18.17 -11.17 20.01
N ASN A 62 18.00 -12.47 20.21
CA ASN A 62 18.05 -13.48 19.15
C ASN A 62 16.79 -13.57 18.28
N THR A 63 15.66 -13.01 18.74
CA THR A 63 14.35 -13.16 18.08
C THR A 63 13.65 -11.84 17.73
N ILE A 64 14.21 -10.69 18.10
CA ILE A 64 13.52 -9.39 18.03
C ILE A 64 13.07 -8.97 16.62
N SER A 65 13.69 -9.50 15.57
CA SER A 65 13.24 -9.34 14.17
C SER A 65 11.77 -9.73 13.98
N TRP A 66 11.26 -10.67 14.77
CA TRP A 66 9.84 -11.06 14.80
C TRP A 66 8.88 -9.92 15.13
N ALA A 67 9.31 -8.84 15.81
CA ALA A 67 8.46 -7.67 16.05
C ALA A 67 8.12 -6.88 14.77
N GLY A 68 9.00 -6.93 13.76
CA GLY A 68 8.71 -6.45 12.41
C GLY A 68 7.95 -7.49 11.59
N THR A 69 8.49 -8.71 11.52
CA THR A 69 7.97 -9.80 10.69
C THR A 69 6.51 -10.16 11.00
N SER A 70 6.15 -10.30 12.27
CA SER A 70 4.76 -10.63 12.69
C SER A 70 3.74 -9.60 12.19
N SER A 71 4.06 -8.31 12.34
CA SER A 71 3.23 -7.21 11.84
C SER A 71 3.15 -7.22 10.31
N PHE A 72 4.26 -7.48 9.62
CA PHE A 72 4.27 -7.54 8.16
C PHE A 72 3.47 -8.74 7.61
N ILE A 73 3.51 -9.89 8.29
CA ILE A 73 2.67 -11.06 7.97
C ILE A 73 1.19 -10.74 8.21
N GLY A 74 0.81 -10.22 9.39
CA GLY A 74 -0.57 -9.83 9.69
C GLY A 74 -1.12 -8.80 8.70
N ASN A 75 -0.27 -7.82 8.33
CA ASN A 75 -0.55 -6.81 7.32
C ASN A 75 -0.77 -7.42 5.94
N THR A 76 0.04 -8.40 5.53
CA THR A 76 -0.11 -9.07 4.23
C THR A 76 -1.39 -9.90 4.18
N VAL A 77 -1.59 -10.79 5.15
CA VAL A 77 -2.70 -11.75 5.20
C VAL A 77 -4.06 -11.05 5.13
N PHE A 78 -4.29 -10.04 5.96
CA PHE A 78 -5.63 -9.50 6.17
C PHE A 78 -6.08 -8.48 5.11
N GLN A 79 -5.17 -7.96 4.27
CA GLN A 79 -5.53 -6.96 3.24
C GLN A 79 -6.65 -7.43 2.31
N VAL A 80 -6.57 -8.67 1.80
CA VAL A 80 -7.62 -9.24 0.91
C VAL A 80 -8.96 -9.35 1.63
N LEU A 81 -8.94 -9.81 2.88
CA LEU A 81 -10.13 -10.01 3.69
C LEU A 81 -10.92 -8.70 3.88
N TYR A 82 -10.23 -7.59 4.14
CA TYR A 82 -10.86 -6.28 4.32
C TYR A 82 -11.60 -5.76 3.07
N GLY A 83 -11.26 -6.24 1.87
CA GLY A 83 -12.02 -5.99 0.65
C GLY A 83 -13.46 -6.48 0.78
N ARG A 84 -13.66 -7.80 0.86
CA ARG A 84 -15.01 -8.40 0.95
C ARG A 84 -15.72 -8.11 2.27
N MET A 85 -15.01 -8.07 3.40
CA MET A 85 -15.63 -7.68 4.68
C MET A 85 -16.26 -6.30 4.61
N SER A 86 -15.64 -5.33 3.93
CA SER A 86 -16.18 -3.97 3.82
C SER A 86 -17.28 -3.82 2.76
N ASP A 87 -17.35 -4.68 1.76
CA ASP A 87 -18.51 -4.78 0.85
C ASP A 87 -19.75 -5.32 1.61
N ILE A 88 -19.55 -6.27 2.53
CA ILE A 88 -20.63 -6.92 3.28
C ILE A 88 -21.10 -6.05 4.46
N LEU A 89 -20.18 -5.59 5.31
CA LEU A 89 -20.47 -4.88 6.57
C LEU A 89 -20.53 -3.35 6.41
N GLY A 90 -20.11 -2.81 5.27
CA GLY A 90 -20.01 -1.38 4.99
C GLY A 90 -18.66 -0.78 5.39
N ARG A 91 -18.16 0.17 4.58
CA ARG A 91 -16.79 0.72 4.70
C ARG A 91 -16.47 1.27 6.08
N LYS A 92 -17.37 2.09 6.63
CA LYS A 92 -17.18 2.83 7.89
C LYS A 92 -16.96 1.92 9.09
N VAL A 93 -17.78 0.88 9.24
CA VAL A 93 -17.72 -0.05 10.38
C VAL A 93 -16.39 -0.79 10.40
N VAL A 94 -15.99 -1.29 9.23
CA VAL A 94 -14.75 -2.07 9.10
C VAL A 94 -13.53 -1.16 9.29
N TYR A 95 -13.53 0.07 8.75
CA TYR A 95 -12.45 1.05 8.97
C TYR A 95 -12.25 1.35 10.45
N LEU A 96 -13.32 1.69 11.16
CA LEU A 96 -13.25 1.98 12.59
C LEU A 96 -12.81 0.77 13.41
N SER A 97 -13.24 -0.45 13.05
CA SER A 97 -12.78 -1.66 13.71
C SER A 97 -11.26 -1.86 13.57
N ALA A 98 -10.69 -1.52 12.41
CA ALA A 98 -9.23 -1.59 12.20
C ALA A 98 -8.51 -0.47 12.99
N VAL A 99 -9.02 0.76 13.01
CA VAL A 99 -8.43 1.86 13.80
C VAL A 99 -8.44 1.56 15.30
N THR A 100 -9.55 1.04 15.83
CA THR A 100 -9.63 0.59 17.23
C THR A 100 -8.69 -0.59 17.51
N LEU A 101 -8.58 -1.55 16.59
CA LEU A 101 -7.66 -2.68 16.75
C LEU A 101 -6.19 -2.21 16.78
N LEU A 102 -5.80 -1.22 15.96
CA LEU A 102 -4.45 -0.65 16.01
C LEU A 102 -4.18 -0.01 17.37
N ALA A 103 -5.06 0.90 17.81
CA ALA A 103 -4.91 1.59 19.10
C ALA A 103 -4.81 0.60 20.29
N VAL A 104 -5.58 -0.49 20.29
CA VAL A 104 -5.49 -1.55 21.30
C VAL A 104 -4.19 -2.35 21.16
N ALA A 105 -3.82 -2.77 19.94
CA ALA A 105 -2.60 -3.54 19.70
C ALA A 105 -1.34 -2.78 20.10
N ASP A 106 -1.30 -1.47 19.90
CA ASP A 106 -0.19 -0.61 20.29
C ASP A 106 -0.09 -0.48 21.82
N ILE A 107 -1.22 -0.33 22.54
CA ILE A 107 -1.21 -0.37 24.02
C ILE A 107 -0.72 -1.72 24.53
N LEU A 108 -1.09 -2.82 23.87
CA LEU A 108 -0.58 -4.15 24.19
C LEU A 108 0.93 -4.26 23.91
N CYS A 109 1.43 -3.70 22.80
CA CYS A 109 2.87 -3.59 22.53
C CYS A 109 3.61 -2.77 23.60
N ALA A 110 3.02 -1.66 24.06
CA ALA A 110 3.55 -0.84 25.15
C ALA A 110 3.59 -1.58 26.49
N THR A 111 2.67 -2.52 26.72
CA THR A 111 2.57 -3.32 27.96
C THR A 111 3.17 -4.72 27.82
N ALA A 112 3.94 -4.99 26.76
CA ALA A 112 4.65 -6.25 26.58
C ALA A 112 5.78 -6.42 27.61
N HIS A 113 5.85 -7.61 28.20
CA HIS A 113 6.86 -8.02 29.19
C HIS A 113 7.77 -9.15 28.68
N SER A 114 7.56 -9.65 27.46
CA SER A 114 8.42 -10.64 26.80
C SER A 114 8.40 -10.48 25.28
N GLY A 115 9.45 -10.94 24.61
CA GLY A 115 9.53 -10.95 23.14
C GLY A 115 8.32 -11.62 22.47
N PRO A 116 7.96 -12.87 22.84
CA PRO A 116 6.80 -13.56 22.25
C PRO A 116 5.47 -12.81 22.41
N ALA A 117 5.23 -12.16 23.56
CA ALA A 117 4.05 -11.33 23.76
C ALA A 117 4.04 -10.12 22.80
N LEU A 118 5.18 -9.43 22.68
CA LEU A 118 5.35 -8.34 21.70
C LEU A 118 5.07 -8.83 20.27
N TYR A 119 5.52 -10.01 19.87
CA TYR A 119 5.29 -10.54 18.51
C TYR A 119 3.82 -10.84 18.24
N VAL A 120 3.06 -11.33 19.22
CA VAL A 120 1.61 -11.52 19.09
C VAL A 120 0.90 -10.18 18.92
N PHE A 121 1.24 -9.18 19.73
CA PHE A 121 0.64 -7.84 19.66
C PHE A 121 1.03 -7.10 18.37
N ARG A 122 2.26 -7.25 17.90
CA ARG A 122 2.70 -6.78 16.58
C ARG A 122 1.99 -7.49 15.43
N GLY A 123 1.68 -8.78 15.57
CA GLY A 123 0.77 -9.48 14.66
C GLY A 123 -0.60 -8.79 14.56
N LEU A 124 -1.22 -8.47 15.70
CA LEU A 124 -2.50 -7.75 15.77
C LEU A 124 -2.43 -6.34 15.17
N SER A 125 -1.38 -5.56 15.45
CA SER A 125 -1.20 -4.25 14.81
C SER A 125 -1.04 -4.41 13.30
N GLY A 126 -0.33 -5.45 12.84
CA GLY A 126 -0.22 -5.82 11.43
C GLY A 126 -1.58 -5.97 10.74
N VAL A 127 -2.47 -6.75 11.34
CA VAL A 127 -3.86 -6.92 10.87
C VAL A 127 -4.55 -5.56 10.71
N ALA A 128 -4.47 -4.71 11.75
CA ALA A 128 -5.07 -3.39 11.74
C ALA A 128 -4.49 -2.46 10.65
N ILE A 129 -3.17 -2.39 10.53
CA ILE A 129 -2.43 -1.62 9.50
C ILE A 129 -2.86 -2.05 8.10
N GLY A 130 -3.03 -3.36 7.85
CA GLY A 130 -3.51 -3.90 6.57
C GLY A 130 -4.93 -3.44 6.21
N GLY A 131 -5.80 -3.37 7.23
CA GLY A 131 -7.16 -2.86 7.12
C GLY A 131 -7.21 -1.37 6.86
N ILE A 132 -6.58 -0.56 7.71
CA ILE A 132 -6.52 0.91 7.54
C ILE A 132 -5.98 1.24 6.16
N ASN A 133 -4.89 0.59 5.72
CA ASN A 133 -4.28 0.88 4.43
C ASN A 133 -5.22 0.63 3.24
N SER A 134 -5.92 -0.50 3.25
CA SER A 134 -6.81 -0.89 2.14
C SER A 134 -8.11 -0.09 2.17
N LEU A 135 -8.71 0.08 3.36
CA LEU A 135 -9.98 0.78 3.55
C LEU A 135 -9.86 2.28 3.32
N THR A 136 -8.70 2.88 3.62
CA THR A 136 -8.41 4.29 3.30
C THR A 136 -8.50 4.53 1.80
N MET A 137 -7.80 3.71 1.01
CA MET A 137 -7.84 3.79 -0.45
C MET A 137 -9.24 3.53 -1.01
N MET A 138 -10.00 2.57 -0.45
CA MET A 138 -11.37 2.29 -0.86
C MET A 138 -12.32 3.45 -0.60
N ILE A 139 -12.35 3.97 0.64
CA ILE A 139 -13.25 5.04 1.05
C ILE A 139 -12.97 6.32 0.25
N VAL A 140 -11.69 6.68 0.06
CA VAL A 140 -11.32 7.83 -0.80
C VAL A 140 -11.77 7.59 -2.25
N SER A 141 -11.67 6.36 -2.76
CA SER A 141 -12.23 6.02 -4.07
C SER A 141 -13.77 5.98 -4.10
N ASP A 142 -14.46 5.84 -2.98
CA ASP A 142 -15.93 5.82 -2.92
C ASP A 142 -16.52 7.23 -2.76
N ILE A 143 -15.82 8.15 -2.08
CA ILE A 143 -16.26 9.54 -1.90
C ILE A 143 -15.78 10.52 -2.99
N VAL A 144 -14.89 10.08 -3.89
CA VAL A 144 -14.30 10.90 -4.95
C VAL A 144 -14.57 10.34 -6.36
N SER A 145 -14.99 11.22 -7.28
CA SER A 145 -15.17 10.90 -8.71
C SER A 145 -13.85 10.43 -9.36
N LEU A 146 -13.93 9.55 -10.37
CA LEU A 146 -12.73 8.93 -10.96
C LEU A 146 -11.70 9.96 -11.46
N GLU A 147 -12.16 11.07 -12.03
CA GLU A 147 -11.32 12.18 -12.50
C GLU A 147 -10.56 12.89 -11.37
N ARG A 148 -11.17 13.05 -10.18
CA ARG A 148 -10.54 13.71 -9.02
C ARG A 148 -9.68 12.76 -8.18
N ARG A 149 -9.74 11.44 -8.39
CA ARG A 149 -8.99 10.44 -7.59
C ARG A 149 -7.48 10.63 -7.68
N GLY A 150 -6.96 11.19 -8.78
CA GLY A 150 -5.54 11.54 -8.90
C GLY A 150 -5.06 12.34 -7.69
N ASN A 151 -5.66 13.50 -7.43
CA ASN A 151 -5.25 14.41 -6.37
C ASN A 151 -5.21 13.71 -5.01
N TYR A 152 -6.32 13.09 -4.61
CA TYR A 152 -6.46 12.50 -3.28
C TYR A 152 -5.62 11.23 -3.09
N GLN A 153 -5.55 10.33 -4.08
CA GLN A 153 -4.69 9.15 -3.99
C GLN A 153 -3.20 9.55 -4.03
N GLY A 154 -2.82 10.52 -4.87
CA GLY A 154 -1.47 11.08 -4.91
C GLY A 154 -1.03 11.70 -3.58
N MET A 155 -1.92 12.46 -2.93
CA MET A 155 -1.73 12.96 -1.57
C MET A 155 -1.59 11.84 -0.53
N LEU A 156 -2.39 10.76 -0.62
CA LEU A 156 -2.21 9.59 0.23
C LEU A 156 -0.82 8.95 0.04
N GLY A 157 -0.33 8.80 -1.19
CA GLY A 157 1.04 8.30 -1.42
C GLY A 157 2.14 9.25 -0.92
N GLY A 158 1.85 10.56 -0.87
CA GLY A 158 2.65 11.54 -0.13
C GLY A 158 2.76 11.19 1.36
N MET A 159 1.63 10.86 1.98
CA MET A 159 1.57 10.42 3.40
C MET A 159 2.30 9.10 3.65
N ILE A 160 2.30 8.15 2.70
CA ILE A 160 3.13 6.93 2.79
C ILE A 160 4.61 7.30 2.92
N GLY A 161 5.10 8.15 2.01
CA GLY A 161 6.50 8.59 2.05
C GLY A 161 6.82 9.32 3.35
N MET A 162 6.04 10.33 3.71
CA MET A 162 6.29 11.08 4.95
C MET A 162 6.24 10.19 6.20
N GLY A 163 5.32 9.22 6.27
CA GLY A 163 5.23 8.27 7.38
C GLY A 163 6.45 7.35 7.48
N ASN A 164 6.96 6.87 6.35
CA ASN A 164 8.16 6.02 6.29
C ASN A 164 9.41 6.71 6.86
N ILE A 165 9.59 8.03 6.66
CA ILE A 165 10.68 8.79 7.33
C ILE A 165 10.29 9.11 8.78
N ALA A 166 9.10 9.67 9.00
CA ALA A 166 8.75 10.26 10.29
C ALA A 166 8.69 9.22 11.42
N GLY A 167 8.24 8.00 11.14
CA GLY A 167 8.22 6.89 12.10
C GLY A 167 9.57 6.69 12.81
N PRO A 168 10.66 6.40 12.08
CA PRO A 168 12.01 6.29 12.64
C PRO A 168 12.45 7.48 13.50
N PHE A 169 12.16 8.72 13.07
CA PHE A 169 12.51 9.92 13.85
C PHE A 169 11.69 10.07 15.14
N ILE A 170 10.38 9.79 15.09
CA ILE A 170 9.50 9.81 16.27
C ILE A 170 9.92 8.71 17.25
N SER A 171 10.18 7.49 16.75
CA SER A 171 10.73 6.39 17.54
C SER A 171 12.07 6.76 18.18
N ALA A 172 12.99 7.39 17.44
CA ALA A 172 14.29 7.79 17.95
C ALA A 172 14.17 8.74 19.16
N ALA A 173 13.25 9.70 19.10
CA ALA A 173 12.97 10.60 20.22
C ALA A 173 12.53 9.85 21.49
N PHE A 174 11.73 8.79 21.37
CA PHE A 174 11.34 7.92 22.48
C PHE A 174 12.37 6.84 22.85
N THR A 175 13.50 6.72 22.14
CA THR A 175 14.53 5.67 22.39
C THR A 175 15.86 6.24 22.90
N GLN A 176 15.88 7.52 23.31
CA GLN A 176 17.11 8.17 23.80
C GLN A 176 17.63 7.59 25.13
N HIS A 177 16.78 6.94 25.91
CA HIS A 177 17.14 6.29 27.17
C HIS A 177 16.68 4.83 27.17
N ALA A 178 17.29 3.99 28.02
CA ALA A 178 16.79 2.64 28.25
C ALA A 178 15.36 2.71 28.81
N HIS A 179 14.52 1.71 28.48
CA HIS A 179 13.13 1.57 28.91
C HIS A 179 12.10 2.59 28.34
N THR A 180 12.52 3.65 27.64
CA THR A 180 11.57 4.68 27.15
C THR A 180 10.84 4.33 25.85
N TRP A 181 11.24 3.27 25.13
CA TRP A 181 10.65 2.90 23.82
C TRP A 181 9.14 2.68 23.85
N ARG A 182 8.56 2.30 24.99
CA ARG A 182 7.11 2.18 25.20
C ARG A 182 6.36 3.50 24.93
N GLY A 183 7.03 4.63 25.13
CA GLY A 183 6.51 5.96 24.83
C GLY A 183 6.10 6.14 23.37
N PHE A 184 6.77 5.45 22.43
CA PHE A 184 6.38 5.45 21.02
C PHE A 184 4.95 4.91 20.83
N PHE A 185 4.65 3.74 21.37
CA PHE A 185 3.31 3.14 21.29
C PHE A 185 2.26 3.94 22.08
N TYR A 186 2.62 4.48 23.25
CA TYR A 186 1.74 5.38 24.01
C TYR A 186 1.48 6.71 23.30
N PHE A 187 2.30 7.12 22.34
CA PHE A 187 2.06 8.29 21.49
C PHE A 187 1.23 7.95 20.25
N ILE A 188 1.53 6.84 19.58
CA ILE A 188 0.82 6.39 18.36
C ILE A 188 -0.64 6.01 18.68
N SER A 189 -0.90 5.26 19.77
CA SER A 189 -2.24 4.75 20.07
C SER A 189 -3.31 5.84 20.28
N PRO A 190 -3.12 6.85 21.15
CA PRO A 190 -4.11 7.92 21.32
C PRO A 190 -4.31 8.75 20.06
N THR A 191 -3.24 8.98 19.30
CA THR A 191 -3.28 9.74 18.04
C THR A 191 -4.09 9.00 16.98
N THR A 192 -3.90 7.68 16.87
CA THR A 192 -4.73 6.77 16.04
C THR A 192 -6.20 6.81 16.47
N LEU A 193 -6.48 6.72 17.77
CA LEU A 193 -7.84 6.76 18.30
C LEU A 193 -8.53 8.10 18.06
N LEU A 194 -7.83 9.22 18.22
CA LEU A 194 -8.33 10.57 17.90
C LEU A 194 -8.73 10.68 16.43
N CYS A 195 -7.90 10.17 15.51
CA CYS A 195 -8.26 10.10 14.09
C CYS A 195 -9.49 9.20 13.85
N GLY A 196 -9.61 8.10 14.60
CA GLY A 196 -10.79 7.22 14.62
C GLY A 196 -12.07 7.92 15.08
N ILE A 197 -12.02 8.77 16.11
CA ILE A 197 -13.16 9.57 16.59
C ILE A 197 -13.59 10.58 15.51
N VAL A 198 -12.64 11.29 14.89
CA VAL A 198 -12.93 12.22 13.79
C VAL A 198 -13.55 11.46 12.60
N ALA A 199 -12.99 10.31 12.23
CA ALA A 199 -13.54 9.43 11.21
C ALA A 199 -14.95 8.90 11.56
N PHE A 200 -15.24 8.62 12.83
CA PHE A 200 -16.55 8.18 13.29
C PHE A 200 -17.64 9.24 13.06
N PHE A 201 -17.36 10.52 13.27
CA PHE A 201 -18.36 11.56 12.98
C PHE A 201 -18.47 11.88 11.49
N LEU A 202 -17.35 11.91 10.77
CA LEU A 202 -17.32 12.51 9.43
C LEU A 202 -17.57 11.53 8.28
N ILE A 203 -17.06 10.29 8.36
CA ILE A 203 -17.22 9.29 7.30
C ILE A 203 -18.72 9.01 7.09
N PRO A 204 -19.25 9.07 5.85
CA PRO A 204 -20.64 8.76 5.58
C PRO A 204 -20.99 7.33 5.97
N TYR A 205 -22.14 7.14 6.61
CA TYR A 205 -22.63 5.82 6.96
C TYR A 205 -23.65 5.33 5.95
N LYS A 206 -23.17 4.63 4.91
CA LYS A 206 -23.99 3.72 4.12
C LYS A 206 -24.00 2.37 4.81
N LYS A 207 -25.19 1.78 4.97
CA LYS A 207 -25.35 0.46 5.56
C LYS A 207 -24.79 -0.58 4.59
N GLY A 208 -24.11 -1.60 5.13
CA GLY A 208 -23.73 -2.79 4.37
C GLY A 208 -24.96 -3.54 3.86
N THR A 209 -24.74 -4.43 2.88
CA THR A 209 -25.80 -5.09 2.11
C THR A 209 -26.73 -5.96 2.97
N HIS A 210 -26.22 -6.57 4.06
CA HIS A 210 -26.97 -7.50 4.91
C HIS A 210 -26.78 -7.23 6.41
N LYS A 211 -27.74 -7.69 7.23
CA LYS A 211 -27.70 -7.61 8.71
C LYS A 211 -27.42 -8.96 9.36
N GLY A 212 -26.74 -8.95 10.50
CA GLY A 212 -26.66 -10.12 11.40
C GLY A 212 -26.10 -11.39 10.73
N SER A 213 -26.78 -12.53 10.93
CA SER A 213 -26.26 -13.82 10.46
C SER A 213 -26.17 -13.96 8.92
N GLU A 214 -26.94 -13.18 8.15
CA GLU A 214 -26.84 -13.21 6.68
C GLU A 214 -25.51 -12.66 6.18
N ALA A 215 -25.04 -11.56 6.77
CA ALA A 215 -23.73 -11.01 6.49
C ALA A 215 -22.61 -12.01 6.78
N VAL A 216 -22.72 -12.73 7.91
CA VAL A 216 -21.74 -13.76 8.31
C VAL A 216 -21.72 -14.96 7.35
N LYS A 217 -22.86 -15.34 6.78
CA LYS A 217 -22.99 -16.43 5.77
C LYS A 217 -22.41 -16.07 4.39
N LEU A 218 -22.23 -14.78 4.10
CA LEU A 218 -21.67 -14.29 2.84
C LEU A 218 -20.13 -14.17 2.86
N ILE A 219 -19.52 -14.22 4.04
CA ILE A 219 -18.06 -14.27 4.19
C ILE A 219 -17.57 -15.65 3.75
N ASP A 220 -16.58 -15.69 2.85
CA ASP A 220 -15.90 -16.93 2.50
C ASP A 220 -14.92 -17.34 3.60
N TRP A 221 -15.44 -18.03 4.62
CA TRP A 221 -14.63 -18.57 5.71
C TRP A 221 -13.64 -19.65 5.27
N ALA A 222 -13.95 -20.39 4.20
CA ALA A 222 -13.06 -21.43 3.68
C ALA A 222 -11.90 -20.80 2.90
N GLY A 223 -12.18 -19.81 2.04
CA GLY A 223 -11.20 -18.99 1.35
C GLY A 223 -10.32 -18.24 2.35
N LEU A 224 -10.91 -17.62 3.37
CA LEU A 224 -10.16 -16.96 4.44
C LEU A 224 -9.23 -17.92 5.18
N PHE A 225 -9.72 -19.06 5.67
CA PHE A 225 -8.90 -20.02 6.41
C PHE A 225 -7.75 -20.56 5.56
N THR A 226 -8.03 -20.98 4.33
CA THR A 226 -7.01 -21.51 3.41
C THR A 226 -5.99 -20.44 3.00
N ALA A 227 -6.40 -19.20 2.76
CA ALA A 227 -5.49 -18.08 2.50
C ALA A 227 -4.61 -17.76 3.72
N CYS A 228 -5.18 -17.67 4.92
CA CYS A 228 -4.43 -17.44 6.16
C CYS A 228 -3.36 -18.52 6.38
N VAL A 229 -3.74 -19.80 6.28
CA VAL A 229 -2.79 -20.91 6.44
C VAL A 229 -1.73 -20.86 5.33
N ALA A 230 -2.12 -20.68 4.06
CA ALA A 230 -1.17 -20.58 2.95
C ALA A 230 -0.14 -19.49 3.17
N ILE A 231 -0.57 -18.25 3.45
CA ILE A 231 0.32 -17.09 3.56
C ILE A 231 1.17 -17.16 4.84
N ILE A 232 0.62 -17.56 5.98
CA ILE A 232 1.39 -17.65 7.24
C ILE A 232 2.46 -18.75 7.13
N PHE A 233 2.08 -19.94 6.66
CA PHE A 233 2.99 -21.08 6.54
C PHE A 233 4.00 -20.92 5.39
N PHE A 234 3.77 -19.97 4.49
CA PHE A 234 4.73 -19.53 3.48
C PHE A 234 5.70 -18.48 4.04
N LEU A 235 5.18 -17.39 4.62
CA LEU A 235 5.98 -16.24 5.03
C LEU A 235 6.81 -16.50 6.28
N VAL A 236 6.35 -17.32 7.23
CA VAL A 236 7.15 -17.68 8.42
C VAL A 236 8.49 -18.33 8.04
N PRO A 237 8.54 -19.48 7.31
CA PRO A 237 9.81 -20.08 6.93
C PRO A 237 10.62 -19.20 5.98
N ILE A 238 9.97 -18.45 5.08
CA ILE A 238 10.67 -17.55 4.14
C ILE A 238 11.34 -16.37 4.85
N SER A 239 10.71 -15.79 5.88
CA SER A 239 11.26 -14.67 6.64
C SER A 239 12.47 -15.01 7.52
N GLY A 240 12.69 -16.29 7.83
CA GLY A 240 13.77 -16.75 8.71
C GLY A 240 14.65 -17.87 8.16
N GLY A 241 14.36 -18.37 6.95
CA GLY A 241 15.11 -19.42 6.28
C GLY A 241 16.55 -19.00 6.02
N GLY A 242 17.50 -19.90 6.27
CA GLY A 242 18.94 -19.64 6.15
C GLY A 242 19.55 -18.90 7.34
N SER A 243 18.77 -18.11 8.09
CA SER A 243 19.23 -17.36 9.27
C SER A 243 18.84 -18.03 10.60
N TYR A 244 17.54 -18.13 10.89
CA TYR A 244 17.02 -18.72 12.13
C TYR A 244 16.56 -20.16 11.95
N PHE A 245 16.15 -20.52 10.73
CA PHE A 245 15.68 -21.86 10.39
C PHE A 245 16.55 -22.45 9.27
N ALA A 246 17.13 -23.62 9.52
CA ALA A 246 17.76 -24.39 8.46
C ALA A 246 16.71 -24.78 7.39
N TRP A 247 16.99 -24.51 6.11
CA TRP A 247 16.08 -24.85 5.00
C TRP A 247 15.73 -26.35 4.94
N SER A 248 16.64 -27.22 5.38
CA SER A 248 16.46 -28.67 5.49
C SER A 248 15.68 -29.11 6.74
N SER A 249 15.31 -28.20 7.64
CA SER A 249 14.55 -28.53 8.84
C SER A 249 13.17 -29.09 8.49
N ALA A 250 12.76 -30.17 9.15
CA ALA A 250 11.43 -30.73 9.01
C ALA A 250 10.32 -29.69 9.27
N MET A 251 10.55 -28.72 10.15
CA MET A 251 9.64 -27.59 10.37
C MET A 251 9.46 -26.74 9.12
N VAL A 252 10.56 -26.33 8.47
CA VAL A 252 10.51 -25.50 7.25
C VAL A 252 9.83 -26.26 6.10
N VAL A 253 10.24 -27.50 5.87
CA VAL A 253 9.69 -28.34 4.78
C VAL A 253 8.20 -28.62 4.99
N THR A 254 7.78 -28.97 6.21
CA THR A 254 6.34 -29.19 6.49
C THR A 254 5.53 -27.91 6.39
N MET A 255 6.05 -26.75 6.83
CA MET A 255 5.35 -25.49 6.67
C MET A 255 5.16 -25.12 5.20
N LEU A 256 6.21 -25.21 4.37
CA LEU A 256 6.11 -24.95 2.93
C LEU A 256 5.16 -25.94 2.22
N ALA A 257 5.14 -27.22 2.62
CA ALA A 257 4.21 -28.21 2.08
C ALA A 257 2.74 -27.92 2.45
N ILE A 258 2.47 -27.57 3.71
CA ILE A 258 1.13 -27.14 4.19
C ILE A 258 0.70 -25.86 3.47
N SER A 259 1.61 -24.92 3.26
CA SER A 259 1.38 -23.70 2.50
C SER A 259 0.96 -24.02 1.06
N LEU A 260 1.71 -24.85 0.35
CA LEU A 260 1.41 -25.23 -1.04
C LEU A 260 0.05 -25.93 -1.15
N ALA A 261 -0.23 -26.89 -0.26
CA ALA A 261 -1.52 -27.57 -0.21
C ALA A 261 -2.68 -26.60 0.06
N SER A 262 -2.49 -25.64 0.98
CA SER A 262 -3.49 -24.63 1.34
C SER A 262 -3.68 -23.58 0.25
N ALA A 263 -2.63 -23.22 -0.50
CA ALA A 263 -2.72 -22.33 -1.65
C ALA A 263 -3.50 -22.98 -2.81
N ILE A 264 -3.28 -24.28 -3.07
CA ILE A 264 -4.07 -25.05 -4.03
C ILE A 264 -5.54 -25.13 -3.56
N ALA A 265 -5.78 -25.41 -2.28
CA ALA A 265 -7.12 -25.44 -1.70
C ALA A 265 -7.84 -24.08 -1.84
N PHE A 266 -7.15 -22.98 -1.55
CA PHE A 266 -7.66 -21.61 -1.72
C PHE A 266 -8.12 -21.35 -3.15
N VAL A 267 -7.26 -21.62 -4.15
CA VAL A 267 -7.61 -21.45 -5.57
C VAL A 267 -8.83 -22.31 -5.98
N LEU A 268 -8.94 -23.53 -5.45
CA LEU A 268 -10.09 -24.41 -5.72
C LEU A 268 -11.39 -23.89 -5.07
N VAL A 269 -11.33 -23.37 -3.84
CA VAL A 269 -12.46 -22.77 -3.12
C VAL A 269 -12.95 -21.51 -3.85
N GLU A 270 -12.05 -20.57 -4.14
CA GLU A 270 -12.32 -19.33 -4.88
C GLU A 270 -12.92 -19.58 -6.27
N TRP A 271 -12.47 -20.65 -6.96
CA TRP A 271 -12.95 -21.00 -8.29
C TRP A 271 -14.32 -21.69 -8.29
N LYS A 272 -14.60 -22.59 -7.35
CA LYS A 272 -15.75 -23.52 -7.41
C LYS A 272 -16.77 -23.44 -6.28
N VAL A 273 -16.44 -22.79 -5.16
CA VAL A 273 -17.25 -22.79 -3.93
C VAL A 273 -17.68 -21.38 -3.53
N ALA A 274 -16.78 -20.40 -3.64
CA ALA A 274 -17.00 -19.04 -3.18
C ALA A 274 -18.06 -18.29 -4.00
N MET A 275 -19.14 -17.83 -3.35
CA MET A 275 -20.12 -16.94 -3.99
C MET A 275 -19.63 -15.50 -4.12
N LEU A 276 -18.90 -15.00 -3.11
CA LEU A 276 -18.21 -13.72 -3.10
C LEU A 276 -16.70 -13.93 -2.90
N PRO A 277 -15.98 -14.44 -3.92
CA PRO A 277 -14.55 -14.77 -3.85
C PRO A 277 -13.70 -13.59 -3.34
N LEU A 278 -12.75 -13.87 -2.44
CA LEU A 278 -11.76 -12.91 -1.94
C LEU A 278 -10.82 -12.44 -3.06
N MET A 279 -10.50 -13.34 -4.01
CA MET A 279 -9.68 -13.10 -5.20
C MET A 279 -10.41 -13.64 -6.46
N PRO A 280 -11.37 -12.88 -7.03
CA PRO A 280 -12.15 -13.32 -8.18
C PRO A 280 -11.27 -13.55 -9.39
N LEU A 281 -11.05 -14.82 -9.77
CA LEU A 281 -10.19 -15.19 -10.90
C LEU A 281 -10.61 -14.56 -12.23
N THR A 282 -11.85 -14.05 -12.33
CA THR A 282 -12.33 -13.24 -13.45
C THR A 282 -11.57 -11.94 -13.66
N MET A 283 -10.97 -11.33 -12.63
CA MET A 283 -10.25 -10.05 -12.77
C MET A 283 -8.97 -10.20 -13.62
N PHE A 284 -8.31 -11.36 -13.55
CA PHE A 284 -7.14 -11.68 -14.37
C PHE A 284 -7.47 -11.88 -15.85
N LYS A 285 -8.74 -11.96 -16.24
CA LYS A 285 -9.14 -12.01 -17.67
C LYS A 285 -8.97 -10.67 -18.39
N THR A 286 -8.84 -9.57 -17.67
CA THR A 286 -8.52 -8.25 -18.24
C THR A 286 -7.00 -8.09 -18.24
N PRO A 287 -6.31 -8.06 -19.40
CA PRO A 287 -4.84 -8.08 -19.45
C PRO A 287 -4.17 -6.94 -18.67
N ALA A 288 -4.75 -5.73 -18.72
CA ALA A 288 -4.26 -4.58 -17.95
C ALA A 288 -4.37 -4.79 -16.42
N VAL A 289 -5.45 -5.43 -15.94
CA VAL A 289 -5.60 -5.75 -14.51
C VAL A 289 -4.58 -6.82 -14.09
N ALA A 290 -4.43 -7.88 -14.89
CA ALA A 290 -3.42 -8.90 -14.64
C ALA A 290 -1.99 -8.32 -14.63
N ALA A 291 -1.67 -7.45 -15.58
CA ALA A 291 -0.38 -6.76 -15.66
C ALA A 291 -0.12 -5.88 -14.43
N ILE A 292 -1.09 -5.05 -14.01
CA ILE A 292 -0.92 -4.19 -12.82
C ILE A 292 -0.80 -5.01 -11.53
N LEU A 293 -1.53 -6.13 -11.41
CA LEU A 293 -1.42 -7.05 -10.27
C LEU A 293 -0.03 -7.72 -10.23
N ALA A 294 0.49 -8.18 -11.37
CA ALA A 294 1.83 -8.76 -11.49
C ALA A 294 2.94 -7.70 -11.22
N GLN A 295 2.79 -6.49 -11.75
CA GLN A 295 3.67 -5.36 -11.45
C GLN A 295 3.69 -5.08 -9.95
N ASN A 296 2.55 -5.04 -9.27
CA ASN A 296 2.49 -4.78 -7.82
C ASN A 296 3.28 -5.80 -7.02
N PHE A 297 3.22 -7.08 -7.41
CA PHE A 297 4.08 -8.12 -6.83
C PHE A 297 5.57 -7.82 -7.06
N LEU A 298 5.97 -7.64 -8.33
CA LEU A 298 7.37 -7.44 -8.72
C LEU A 298 8.01 -6.17 -8.15
N PHE A 299 7.34 -5.02 -8.24
CA PHE A 299 7.83 -3.78 -7.62
C PHE A 299 7.66 -3.81 -6.10
N GLY A 300 6.79 -4.66 -5.56
CA GLY A 300 6.77 -5.02 -4.14
C GLY A 300 8.09 -5.64 -3.71
N CYS A 301 8.57 -6.64 -4.46
CA CYS A 301 9.88 -7.26 -4.23
C CYS A 301 11.01 -6.21 -4.24
N ALA A 302 11.03 -5.33 -5.24
CA ALA A 302 12.04 -4.27 -5.36
C ALA A 302 11.98 -3.28 -4.19
N TYR A 303 10.81 -2.66 -3.93
CA TYR A 303 10.67 -1.56 -2.97
C TYR A 303 11.11 -1.91 -1.55
N TYR A 304 10.64 -3.04 -1.02
CA TYR A 304 10.97 -3.44 0.35
C TYR A 304 12.43 -3.91 0.47
N SER A 305 13.00 -4.47 -0.61
CA SER A 305 14.42 -4.84 -0.64
C SER A 305 15.31 -3.60 -0.73
N GLU A 306 15.01 -2.64 -1.60
CA GLU A 306 15.73 -1.35 -1.70
C GLU A 306 15.77 -0.63 -0.34
N LEU A 307 14.62 -0.49 0.34
CA LEU A 307 14.54 0.15 1.66
C LEU A 307 15.35 -0.57 2.75
N TYR A 308 15.58 -1.87 2.64
CA TYR A 308 16.29 -2.66 3.66
C TYR A 308 17.79 -2.79 3.36
N TYR A 309 18.17 -3.01 2.10
CA TYR A 309 19.57 -3.23 1.71
C TYR A 309 20.36 -1.95 1.44
N LEU A 310 19.71 -0.80 1.16
CA LEU A 310 20.39 0.49 1.14
C LEU A 310 21.02 0.84 2.51
N PRO A 311 20.30 0.78 3.65
CA PRO A 311 20.91 0.91 4.98
C PRO A 311 21.99 -0.10 5.30
N ILE A 312 21.90 -1.35 4.80
CA ILE A 312 22.94 -2.37 5.01
C ILE A 312 24.21 -1.99 4.25
N TYR A 313 24.11 -1.53 2.99
CA TYR A 313 25.24 -0.98 2.25
C TYR A 313 25.85 0.25 2.97
N PHE A 314 25.03 1.19 3.43
CA PHE A 314 25.51 2.38 4.15
C PHE A 314 26.23 2.05 5.48
N GLN A 315 25.81 1.00 6.20
CA GLN A 315 26.39 0.67 7.50
C GLN A 315 27.54 -0.35 7.40
N ASN A 316 27.34 -1.45 6.66
CA ASN A 316 28.27 -2.58 6.62
C ASN A 316 29.40 -2.38 5.59
N VAL A 317 29.14 -1.67 4.50
CA VAL A 317 30.17 -1.36 3.48
C VAL A 317 30.80 0.00 3.73
N ARG A 318 29.98 1.04 3.96
CA ARG A 318 30.48 2.44 4.12
C ARG A 318 30.85 2.80 5.56
N GLY A 319 30.50 1.98 6.55
CA GLY A 319 30.81 2.23 7.97
C GLY A 319 30.04 3.39 8.60
N TRP A 320 29.06 3.98 7.90
CA TRP A 320 28.32 5.14 8.37
C TRP A 320 27.43 4.80 9.57
N THR A 321 27.07 5.81 10.36
CA THR A 321 26.20 5.63 11.52
C THR A 321 24.77 5.30 11.09
N PRO A 322 23.95 4.66 11.95
CA PRO A 322 22.54 4.43 11.64
C PRO A 322 21.77 5.73 11.32
N ILE A 323 22.11 6.82 12.01
CA ILE A 323 21.52 8.16 11.78
C ILE A 323 21.90 8.71 10.40
N ALA A 324 23.18 8.66 10.02
CA ALA A 324 23.63 9.11 8.69
C ALA A 324 23.01 8.25 7.56
N SER A 325 22.92 6.94 7.78
CA SER A 325 22.30 6.00 6.85
C SER A 325 20.81 6.29 6.65
N SER A 326 20.10 6.67 7.72
CA SER A 326 18.70 7.08 7.68
C SER A 326 18.52 8.44 6.98
N ALA A 327 19.43 9.39 7.21
CA ALA A 327 19.43 10.68 6.52
C ALA A 327 19.63 10.53 4.99
N LEU A 328 20.40 9.54 4.54
CA LEU A 328 20.62 9.25 3.12
C LEU A 328 19.44 8.56 2.42
N LEU A 329 18.45 8.04 3.17
CA LEU A 329 17.16 7.62 2.61
C LEU A 329 16.17 8.79 2.42
N VAL A 330 16.40 9.95 3.06
CA VAL A 330 15.49 11.10 2.94
C VAL A 330 15.29 11.54 1.48
N PRO A 331 16.32 11.65 0.60
CA PRO A 331 16.13 12.01 -0.81
C PRO A 331 15.22 11.03 -1.58
N PHE A 332 15.33 9.72 -1.32
CA PHE A 332 14.47 8.70 -1.93
C PHE A 332 13.01 8.91 -1.52
N VAL A 333 12.77 9.01 -0.21
CA VAL A 333 11.38 9.02 0.30
C VAL A 333 10.73 10.42 0.12
N LEU A 334 11.51 11.49 0.14
CA LEU A 334 11.04 12.85 -0.19
C LEU A 334 10.68 12.96 -1.68
N ALA A 335 11.50 12.42 -2.57
CA ALA A 335 11.18 12.35 -4.00
C ALA A 335 9.91 11.50 -4.24
N GLN A 336 9.77 10.35 -3.57
CA GLN A 336 8.54 9.55 -3.57
C GLN A 336 7.33 10.38 -3.17
N ALA A 337 7.41 11.15 -2.07
CA ALA A 337 6.29 11.94 -1.58
C ALA A 337 5.90 13.06 -2.55
N ILE A 338 6.88 13.83 -3.04
CA ILE A 338 6.67 14.94 -3.98
C ILE A 338 6.07 14.43 -5.30
N PHE A 339 6.64 13.39 -5.90
CA PHE A 339 6.17 12.88 -7.18
C PHE A 339 4.88 12.06 -7.08
N SER A 340 4.56 11.48 -5.92
CA SER A 340 3.22 10.94 -5.66
C SER A 340 2.15 12.05 -5.67
N ILE A 341 2.44 13.21 -5.08
CA ILE A 341 1.52 14.35 -5.08
C ILE A 341 1.43 14.94 -6.51
N ALA A 342 2.56 15.15 -7.18
CA ALA A 342 2.62 15.72 -8.52
C ALA A 342 1.93 14.84 -9.58
N SER A 343 2.15 13.51 -9.54
CA SER A 343 1.42 12.57 -10.40
C SER A 343 -0.08 12.59 -10.16
N GLY A 344 -0.52 12.74 -8.91
CA GLY A 344 -1.93 12.91 -8.57
C GLY A 344 -2.56 14.14 -9.22
N PHE A 345 -1.87 15.29 -9.16
CA PHE A 345 -2.29 16.51 -9.85
C PHE A 345 -2.28 16.36 -11.37
N TYR A 346 -1.24 15.74 -11.93
CA TYR A 346 -1.16 15.47 -13.38
C TYR A 346 -2.35 14.65 -13.87
N ILE A 347 -2.60 13.50 -13.23
CA ILE A 347 -3.69 12.59 -13.60
C ILE A 347 -5.04 13.28 -13.52
N SER A 348 -5.28 14.12 -12.50
CA SER A 348 -6.57 14.84 -12.39
C SER A 348 -6.71 15.98 -13.39
N ARG A 349 -5.61 16.63 -13.77
CA ARG A 349 -5.60 17.77 -14.70
C ARG A 349 -5.69 17.37 -16.17
N TYR A 350 -5.04 16.26 -16.54
CA TYR A 350 -4.94 15.75 -17.92
C TYR A 350 -5.79 14.50 -18.18
N LYS A 351 -6.39 13.91 -17.13
CA LYS A 351 -7.25 12.72 -17.18
C LYS A 351 -6.57 11.44 -17.71
N ARG A 352 -5.24 11.39 -17.66
CA ARG A 352 -4.38 10.34 -18.24
C ARG A 352 -3.36 9.84 -17.22
N TYR A 353 -3.18 8.53 -17.14
CA TYR A 353 -2.25 7.88 -16.20
C TYR A 353 -1.15 7.07 -16.90
N GLY A 354 -1.32 6.74 -18.19
CA GLY A 354 -0.33 6.00 -18.96
C GLY A 354 1.05 6.67 -18.97
N GLU A 355 1.12 7.96 -19.29
CA GLU A 355 2.37 8.73 -19.35
C GLU A 355 3.12 8.76 -18.01
N VAL A 356 2.37 8.92 -16.92
CA VAL A 356 2.90 8.90 -15.56
C VAL A 356 3.50 7.54 -15.21
N LEU A 357 2.82 6.44 -15.57
CA LEU A 357 3.34 5.08 -15.35
C LEU A 357 4.60 4.81 -16.18
N TRP A 358 4.63 5.25 -17.44
CA TRP A 358 5.82 5.12 -18.30
C TRP A 358 7.03 5.85 -17.71
N ILE A 359 6.85 7.11 -17.29
CA ILE A 359 7.90 7.89 -16.63
C ILE A 359 8.32 7.19 -15.32
N GLY A 360 7.36 6.80 -14.48
CA GLY A 360 7.62 6.16 -13.18
C GLY A 360 8.40 4.87 -13.27
N PHE A 361 7.97 3.92 -14.11
CA PHE A 361 8.69 2.67 -14.31
C PHE A 361 10.04 2.86 -15.02
N THR A 362 10.18 3.86 -15.90
CA THR A 362 11.48 4.19 -16.52
C THR A 362 12.46 4.74 -15.47
N CYS A 363 12.04 5.72 -14.67
CA CYS A 363 12.85 6.27 -13.58
C CYS A 363 13.23 5.20 -12.55
N TRP A 364 12.30 4.34 -12.13
CA TRP A 364 12.61 3.28 -11.17
C TRP A 364 13.58 2.25 -11.78
N THR A 365 13.37 1.82 -13.04
CA THR A 365 14.30 0.88 -13.71
C THR A 365 15.70 1.49 -13.86
N ALA A 366 15.80 2.79 -14.19
CA ALA A 366 17.08 3.51 -14.24
C ALA A 366 17.73 3.65 -12.85
N GLY A 367 16.94 3.86 -11.80
CA GLY A 367 17.38 3.89 -10.40
C GLY A 367 17.96 2.55 -9.93
N ALA A 368 17.19 1.47 -10.07
CA ALA A 368 17.64 0.11 -9.74
C ALA A 368 18.86 -0.32 -10.57
N GLY A 369 18.89 0.01 -11.87
CA GLY A 369 20.06 -0.19 -12.73
C GLY A 369 21.29 0.59 -12.27
N SER A 370 21.11 1.83 -11.79
CA SER A 370 22.21 2.65 -11.25
C SER A 370 22.74 2.10 -9.92
N MET A 371 21.89 1.51 -9.07
CA MET A 371 22.33 0.81 -7.85
C MET A 371 23.25 -0.38 -8.13
N CYS A 372 23.15 -1.01 -9.31
CA CYS A 372 24.05 -2.10 -9.71
C CYS A 372 25.51 -1.60 -9.87
N ALA A 373 25.71 -0.32 -10.15
CA ALA A 373 27.02 0.33 -10.24
C ALA A 373 27.54 0.87 -8.89
N PHE A 374 26.82 0.64 -7.78
CA PHE A 374 27.33 1.01 -6.46
C PHE A 374 28.58 0.20 -6.12
N ASP A 375 29.52 0.88 -5.46
CA ASP A 375 30.80 0.37 -4.99
C ASP A 375 31.12 1.00 -3.63
N ARG A 376 32.24 0.59 -3.02
CA ARG A 376 32.76 1.10 -1.75
C ARG A 376 33.02 2.62 -1.81
N ASP A 377 33.50 3.10 -2.95
CA ASP A 377 33.90 4.50 -3.14
C ASP A 377 32.86 5.36 -3.88
N THR A 378 31.64 4.85 -4.09
CA THR A 378 30.58 5.64 -4.76
C THR A 378 30.39 6.98 -4.03
N PRO A 379 30.49 8.12 -4.73
CA PRO A 379 30.41 9.41 -4.07
C PRO A 379 29.00 9.66 -3.56
N VAL A 380 28.89 10.42 -2.46
CA VAL A 380 27.60 10.65 -1.76
C VAL A 380 26.54 11.25 -2.69
N TYR A 381 26.93 12.14 -3.62
CA TYR A 381 26.00 12.70 -4.61
C TYR A 381 25.40 11.62 -5.54
N GLY A 382 26.15 10.56 -5.88
CA GLY A 382 25.67 9.48 -6.72
C GLY A 382 24.63 8.61 -6.02
N ILE A 383 24.82 8.38 -4.72
CA ILE A 383 23.83 7.71 -3.85
C ILE A 383 22.55 8.56 -3.75
N ILE A 384 22.69 9.86 -3.45
CA ILE A 384 21.56 10.79 -3.33
C ILE A 384 20.78 10.88 -4.65
N LEU A 385 21.47 11.01 -5.79
CA LEU A 385 20.84 11.09 -7.10
C LEU A 385 20.13 9.79 -7.48
N THR A 386 20.76 8.64 -7.24
CA THR A 386 20.16 7.31 -7.50
C THR A 386 18.93 7.08 -6.62
N GLY A 387 19.03 7.41 -5.32
CA GLY A 387 17.91 7.36 -4.38
C GLY A 387 16.76 8.25 -4.82
N ALA A 388 17.04 9.50 -5.20
CA ALA A 388 16.04 10.44 -5.70
C ALA A 388 15.36 9.95 -6.99
N ILE A 389 16.11 9.48 -8.00
CA ILE A 389 15.58 8.91 -9.25
C ILE A 389 14.65 7.72 -8.97
N THR A 390 15.06 6.84 -8.04
CA THR A 390 14.24 5.69 -7.63
C THR A 390 12.96 6.15 -6.92
N GLY A 391 13.06 7.14 -6.02
CA GLY A 391 11.92 7.79 -5.37
C GLY A 391 10.94 8.44 -6.35
N ILE A 392 11.43 9.17 -7.36
CA ILE A 392 10.61 9.68 -8.47
C ILE A 392 9.83 8.53 -9.12
N GLY A 393 10.50 7.41 -9.36
CA GLY A 393 9.88 6.20 -9.89
C GLY A 393 8.75 5.67 -9.02
N VAL A 394 9.02 5.41 -7.73
CA VAL A 394 8.03 4.93 -6.76
C VAL A 394 6.81 5.85 -6.67
N GLY A 395 7.03 7.16 -6.58
CA GLY A 395 5.97 8.18 -6.50
C GLY A 395 5.02 8.15 -7.70
N ASN A 396 5.59 8.02 -8.91
CA ASN A 396 4.83 7.91 -10.15
C ASN A 396 4.25 6.50 -10.44
N VAL A 397 4.52 5.50 -9.59
CA VAL A 397 4.01 4.12 -9.77
C VAL A 397 2.92 3.76 -8.76
N PHE A 398 3.12 4.02 -7.46
CA PHE A 398 2.27 3.47 -6.40
C PHE A 398 0.78 3.84 -6.56
N GLN A 399 0.48 5.14 -6.63
CA GLN A 399 -0.88 5.66 -6.69
C GLN A 399 -1.43 5.69 -8.13
N PRO A 400 -0.62 5.99 -9.17
CA PRO A 400 -1.04 5.83 -10.56
C PRO A 400 -1.47 4.39 -10.91
N CYS A 401 -0.79 3.35 -10.42
CA CYS A 401 -1.24 1.96 -10.59
C CYS A 401 -2.61 1.68 -9.93
N LEU A 402 -2.86 2.28 -8.76
CA LEU A 402 -4.13 2.17 -8.04
C LEU A 402 -5.28 2.81 -8.82
N ILE A 403 -5.03 3.92 -9.53
CA ILE A 403 -6.01 4.58 -10.39
C ILE A 403 -6.22 3.77 -11.67
N ALA A 404 -5.14 3.33 -12.32
CA ALA A 404 -5.16 2.55 -13.55
C ALA A 404 -5.95 1.23 -13.39
N ILE A 405 -5.76 0.51 -12.28
CA ILE A 405 -6.49 -0.74 -12.04
C ILE A 405 -7.98 -0.51 -11.74
N GLN A 406 -8.33 0.63 -11.11
CA GLN A 406 -9.73 1.05 -10.90
C GLN A 406 -10.42 1.51 -12.19
N ALA A 407 -9.68 2.08 -13.16
CA ALA A 407 -10.20 2.44 -14.48
C ALA A 407 -10.47 1.20 -15.36
N HIS A 408 -9.76 0.10 -15.10
CA HIS A 408 -9.92 -1.18 -15.82
C HIS A 408 -10.89 -2.17 -15.17
N SER A 409 -11.49 -1.83 -14.02
CA SER A 409 -12.31 -2.74 -13.21
C SER A 409 -13.75 -2.21 -13.00
N PRO A 410 -14.77 -3.09 -12.95
CA PRO A 410 -16.14 -2.71 -12.62
C PRO A 410 -16.26 -2.02 -11.25
N LYS A 411 -17.25 -1.13 -11.07
CA LYS A 411 -17.50 -0.48 -9.76
C LYS A 411 -17.70 -1.50 -8.65
N THR A 412 -18.44 -2.58 -8.91
CA THR A 412 -18.76 -3.66 -7.96
C THR A 412 -17.54 -4.45 -7.47
N GLN A 413 -16.42 -4.44 -8.22
CA GLN A 413 -15.19 -5.15 -7.85
C GLN A 413 -14.13 -4.20 -7.26
N ARG A 414 -14.43 -2.90 -7.07
CA ARG A 414 -13.47 -1.87 -6.65
C ARG A 414 -12.73 -2.22 -5.35
N ALA A 415 -13.44 -2.61 -4.30
CA ALA A 415 -12.83 -2.96 -3.01
C ALA A 415 -11.90 -4.17 -3.12
N VAL A 416 -12.35 -5.19 -3.85
CA VAL A 416 -11.62 -6.43 -4.09
C VAL A 416 -10.34 -6.18 -4.88
N VAL A 417 -10.41 -5.36 -5.93
CA VAL A 417 -9.26 -5.00 -6.76
C VAL A 417 -8.23 -4.18 -5.98
N ILE A 418 -8.67 -3.22 -5.16
CA ILE A 418 -7.77 -2.41 -4.30
C ILE A 418 -7.06 -3.29 -3.26
N SER A 419 -7.80 -4.15 -2.58
CA SER A 419 -7.25 -5.06 -1.56
C SER A 419 -6.29 -6.10 -2.14
N ASN A 420 -6.63 -6.73 -3.26
CA ASN A 420 -5.74 -7.67 -3.95
C ASN A 420 -4.47 -6.99 -4.51
N ARG A 421 -4.59 -5.76 -5.04
CA ARG A 421 -3.44 -4.93 -5.47
C ARG A 421 -2.48 -4.64 -4.31
N ASN A 422 -3.01 -4.33 -3.13
CA ASN A 422 -2.18 -4.10 -1.95
C ASN A 422 -1.55 -5.40 -1.44
N PHE A 423 -2.33 -6.48 -1.37
CA PHE A 423 -1.88 -7.80 -0.91
C PHE A 423 -0.70 -8.31 -1.74
N LEU A 424 -0.81 -8.29 -3.07
CA LEU A 424 0.28 -8.74 -3.94
C LEU A 424 1.55 -7.92 -3.76
N ARG A 425 1.44 -6.60 -3.50
CA ARG A 425 2.59 -5.74 -3.18
C ARG A 425 3.23 -6.08 -1.84
N ALA A 426 2.45 -6.40 -0.81
CA ALA A 426 2.97 -6.79 0.50
C ALA A 426 3.59 -8.21 0.45
N LEU A 427 2.93 -9.15 -0.21
CA LEU A 427 3.42 -10.51 -0.46
C LEU A 427 4.73 -10.50 -1.27
N GLY A 428 4.76 -9.74 -2.37
CA GLY A 428 5.97 -9.52 -3.17
C GLY A 428 7.10 -8.91 -2.32
N GLY A 429 6.78 -7.91 -1.49
CA GLY A 429 7.75 -7.35 -0.53
C GLY A 429 8.37 -8.38 0.40
N ALA A 430 7.55 -9.27 0.99
CA ALA A 430 8.04 -10.30 1.90
C ALA A 430 8.92 -11.35 1.19
N ILE A 431 8.53 -11.77 -0.02
CA ILE A 431 9.30 -12.71 -0.83
C ILE A 431 10.60 -12.07 -1.32
N GLY A 432 10.54 -10.85 -1.86
CA GLY A 432 11.70 -10.13 -2.36
C GLY A 432 12.75 -9.94 -1.28
N LEU A 433 12.33 -9.48 -0.10
CA LEU A 433 13.23 -9.29 1.05
C LEU A 433 13.95 -10.59 1.43
N ALA A 434 13.26 -11.72 1.41
CA ALA A 434 13.78 -13.04 1.73
C ALA A 434 14.66 -13.67 0.62
N VAL A 435 14.32 -13.44 -0.66
CA VAL A 435 15.18 -13.83 -1.79
C VAL A 435 16.46 -13.02 -1.75
N SER A 436 16.37 -11.70 -1.58
CA SER A 436 17.53 -10.83 -1.39
C SER A 436 18.35 -11.18 -0.14
N ALA A 437 17.71 -11.65 0.93
CA ALA A 437 18.38 -12.16 2.13
C ALA A 437 19.23 -13.38 1.83
N GLN A 438 18.67 -14.37 1.12
CA GLN A 438 19.40 -15.56 0.71
C GLN A 438 20.53 -15.23 -0.28
N VAL A 439 20.31 -14.31 -1.22
CA VAL A 439 21.36 -13.81 -2.13
C VAL A 439 22.49 -13.16 -1.34
N LEU A 440 22.19 -12.23 -0.43
CA LEU A 440 23.19 -11.57 0.41
C LEU A 440 24.03 -12.60 1.20
N GLN A 441 23.37 -13.51 1.93
CA GLN A 441 24.06 -14.51 2.76
C GLN A 441 24.93 -15.46 1.95
N THR A 442 24.44 -15.95 0.81
CA THR A 442 25.16 -16.90 -0.04
C THR A 442 26.39 -16.24 -0.64
N THR A 443 26.21 -15.08 -1.30
CA THR A 443 27.33 -14.34 -1.90
C THR A 443 28.32 -13.83 -0.86
N LEU A 444 27.87 -13.40 0.33
CA LEU A 444 28.78 -12.99 1.42
C LEU A 444 29.64 -14.15 1.88
N LYS A 445 29.06 -15.34 2.08
CA LYS A 445 29.80 -16.53 2.48
C LYS A 445 30.81 -16.97 1.41
N GLU A 446 30.41 -16.97 0.14
CA GLU A 446 31.29 -17.31 -1.00
C GLU A 446 32.41 -16.28 -1.22
N SER A 447 32.19 -15.02 -0.84
CA SER A 447 33.18 -13.94 -0.96
C SER A 447 34.13 -13.82 0.22
N LEU A 448 33.93 -14.59 1.30
CA LEU A 448 34.77 -14.58 2.51
C LEU A 448 35.74 -15.78 2.55
N PRO A 449 37.03 -15.58 2.86
CA PRO A 449 37.96 -16.67 3.15
C PRO A 449 37.45 -17.57 4.28
N ASP A 450 37.85 -18.85 4.28
CA ASP A 450 37.33 -19.86 5.23
C ASP A 450 37.41 -19.44 6.70
N GLY A 451 38.47 -18.75 7.12
CA GLY A 451 38.62 -18.22 8.49
C GLY A 451 37.59 -17.13 8.87
N LEU A 452 37.10 -16.37 7.88
CA LEU A 452 36.18 -15.24 8.07
C LEU A 452 34.71 -15.59 7.75
N GLN A 453 34.41 -16.79 7.21
CA GLN A 453 33.03 -17.21 6.89
C GLN A 453 32.07 -17.18 8.10
N HIS A 454 32.60 -17.23 9.33
CA HIS A 454 31.79 -17.09 10.54
C HIS A 454 31.04 -15.74 10.60
N ILE A 455 31.56 -14.68 9.97
CA ILE A 455 30.94 -13.36 9.86
C ILE A 455 29.63 -13.42 9.05
N ALA A 456 29.53 -14.31 8.06
CA ALA A 456 28.34 -14.46 7.22
C ALA A 456 27.09 -14.92 8.00
N SER A 457 27.26 -15.56 9.17
CA SER A 457 26.16 -15.89 10.08
C SER A 457 25.43 -14.65 10.63
N SER A 458 26.12 -13.50 10.65
CA SER A 458 25.64 -12.22 11.18
C SER A 458 25.50 -11.16 10.08
N ALA A 459 25.17 -11.56 8.85
CA ALA A 459 25.13 -10.70 7.66
C ALA A 459 24.31 -9.39 7.77
N TYR A 460 23.37 -9.28 8.71
CA TYR A 460 22.55 -8.08 8.95
C TYR A 460 23.09 -7.18 10.05
N ALA A 461 23.96 -7.70 10.92
CA ALA A 461 24.62 -6.89 11.93
C ALA A 461 25.74 -6.07 11.28
N ARG A 462 26.04 -4.90 11.83
CA ARG A 462 27.29 -4.21 11.52
C ARG A 462 28.45 -5.07 12.03
N PRO A 463 29.39 -5.54 11.20
CA PRO A 463 30.55 -6.28 11.69
C PRO A 463 31.35 -5.39 12.64
N ASN A 464 31.79 -5.94 13.78
CA ASN A 464 32.76 -5.25 14.61
C ASN A 464 34.12 -5.34 13.91
N LEU A 465 34.51 -4.27 13.23
CA LEU A 465 35.76 -4.23 12.47
C LEU A 465 36.97 -3.94 13.36
N ASP A 466 36.77 -3.60 14.64
CA ASP A 466 37.86 -3.25 15.55
C ASP A 466 38.68 -4.47 16.01
N ASP A 467 38.10 -5.68 15.90
CA ASP A 467 38.72 -6.96 16.27
C ASP A 467 39.62 -7.57 15.17
N PHE A 468 39.77 -6.90 14.02
CA PHE A 468 40.44 -7.43 12.82
C PHE A 468 41.63 -6.56 12.36
N ASP A 469 42.59 -7.15 11.67
CA ASP A 469 43.65 -6.40 10.98
C ASP A 469 43.07 -5.65 9.76
N GLU A 470 43.70 -4.54 9.33
CA GLU A 470 43.17 -3.73 8.21
C GLU A 470 43.04 -4.53 6.89
N SER A 471 43.87 -5.54 6.66
CA SER A 471 43.71 -6.47 5.52
C SER A 471 42.35 -7.19 5.58
N ASP A 472 42.00 -7.73 6.74
CA ASP A 472 40.74 -8.44 6.95
C ASP A 472 39.55 -7.49 6.92
N LYS A 473 39.66 -6.28 7.49
CA LYS A 473 38.61 -5.25 7.39
C LYS A 473 38.29 -4.90 5.93
N GLU A 474 39.31 -4.82 5.07
CA GLU A 474 39.13 -4.53 3.64
C GLU A 474 38.51 -5.71 2.88
N ILE A 475 38.92 -6.95 3.19
CA ILE A 475 38.29 -8.17 2.66
C ILE A 475 36.80 -8.22 3.06
N ILE A 476 36.48 -8.00 4.33
CA ILE A 476 35.11 -8.02 4.87
C ILE A 476 34.24 -6.97 4.16
N LYS A 477 34.69 -5.71 4.07
CA LYS A 477 33.95 -4.65 3.36
C LYS A 477 33.74 -4.98 1.87
N SER A 478 34.74 -5.60 1.22
CA SER A 478 34.65 -6.02 -0.19
C SER A 478 33.65 -7.17 -0.40
N ALA A 479 33.64 -8.15 0.50
CA ALA A 479 32.66 -9.24 0.50
C ALA A 479 31.22 -8.72 0.73
N TYR A 480 31.03 -7.80 1.69
CA TYR A 480 29.75 -7.12 1.89
C TYR A 480 29.32 -6.29 0.67
N MET A 481 30.24 -5.60 -0.01
CA MET A 481 29.94 -4.86 -1.23
C MET A 481 29.48 -5.80 -2.35
N THR A 482 30.20 -6.89 -2.58
CA THR A 482 29.86 -7.90 -3.59
C THR A 482 28.47 -8.48 -3.32
N ALA A 483 28.17 -8.83 -2.06
CA ALA A 483 26.87 -9.32 -1.65
C ALA A 483 25.74 -8.28 -1.86
N CYS A 484 25.95 -7.02 -1.45
CA CYS A 484 24.97 -5.95 -1.67
C CYS A 484 24.74 -5.68 -3.16
N ARG A 485 25.80 -5.69 -3.98
CA ARG A 485 25.72 -5.52 -5.43
C ARG A 485 24.88 -6.63 -6.08
N MET A 486 25.08 -7.89 -5.67
CA MET A 486 24.27 -9.01 -6.17
C MET A 486 22.79 -8.89 -5.78
N VAL A 487 22.48 -8.33 -4.60
CA VAL A 487 21.11 -7.97 -4.27
C VAL A 487 20.56 -6.92 -5.24
N PHE A 488 21.23 -5.79 -5.45
CA PHE A 488 20.74 -4.74 -6.37
C PHE A 488 20.58 -5.25 -7.82
N VAL A 489 21.52 -6.06 -8.30
CA VAL A 489 21.45 -6.74 -9.60
C VAL A 489 20.25 -7.68 -9.69
N SER A 490 19.84 -8.34 -8.60
CA SER A 490 18.65 -9.20 -8.59
C SER A 490 17.32 -8.42 -8.70
N LEU A 491 17.29 -7.13 -8.30
CA LEU A 491 16.08 -6.30 -8.31
C LEU A 491 15.83 -5.61 -9.67
N ALA A 492 16.89 -5.24 -10.39
CA ALA A 492 16.76 -4.53 -11.68
C ALA A 492 15.92 -5.29 -12.74
N PRO A 493 16.02 -6.63 -12.90
CA PRO A 493 15.13 -7.40 -13.78
C PRO A 493 13.65 -7.28 -13.43
N PHE A 494 13.28 -7.24 -12.14
CA PHE A 494 11.88 -7.08 -11.73
C PHE A 494 11.31 -5.74 -12.21
N MET A 495 12.10 -4.67 -12.13
CA MET A 495 11.68 -3.36 -12.62
C MET A 495 11.65 -3.28 -14.15
N GLY A 496 12.62 -3.89 -14.84
CA GLY A 496 12.59 -4.03 -16.30
C GLY A 496 11.35 -4.78 -16.81
N VAL A 497 10.97 -5.89 -16.17
CA VAL A 497 9.72 -6.61 -16.47
C VAL A 497 8.49 -5.75 -16.18
N CYS A 498 8.50 -4.95 -15.11
CA CYS A 498 7.41 -4.01 -14.85
C CYS A 498 7.27 -2.96 -15.95
N LEU A 499 8.37 -2.38 -16.43
CA LEU A 499 8.39 -1.42 -17.52
C LEU A 499 7.85 -2.02 -18.83
N LEU A 500 8.23 -3.25 -19.18
CA LEU A 500 7.65 -3.97 -20.31
C LEU A 500 6.15 -4.25 -20.10
N GLY A 501 5.72 -4.50 -18.86
CA GLY A 501 4.31 -4.65 -18.49
C GLY A 501 3.43 -3.43 -18.82
N CYS A 502 3.99 -2.22 -18.93
CA CYS A 502 3.27 -1.02 -19.34
C CYS A 502 2.66 -1.14 -20.74
N LEU A 503 3.24 -1.94 -21.64
CA LEU A 503 2.70 -2.21 -22.98
C LEU A 503 1.31 -2.87 -22.95
N LEU A 504 0.96 -3.55 -21.85
CA LEU A 504 -0.34 -4.20 -21.66
C LEU A 504 -1.40 -3.27 -21.02
N ILE A 505 -0.97 -2.09 -20.53
CA ILE A 505 -1.84 -1.10 -19.89
C ILE A 505 -2.23 -0.05 -20.92
N LYS A 506 -3.44 -0.18 -21.47
CA LYS A 506 -3.99 0.85 -22.37
C LYS A 506 -4.54 2.00 -21.54
N ASP A 507 -4.03 3.22 -21.78
CA ASP A 507 -4.55 4.46 -21.20
C ASP A 507 -5.99 4.65 -21.72
N ARG A 508 -6.97 4.22 -20.93
CA ARG A 508 -8.40 4.50 -21.16
C ARG A 508 -8.73 5.84 -20.51
N ASP A 509 -9.46 6.70 -21.22
CA ASP A 509 -10.02 7.92 -20.64
C ASP A 509 -10.65 7.65 -19.27
N LEU A 510 -10.40 8.52 -18.29
CA LEU A 510 -10.98 8.41 -16.96
C LEU A 510 -12.50 8.70 -16.92
N GLN A 511 -13.13 8.87 -18.09
CA GLN A 511 -14.57 8.87 -18.26
C GLN A 511 -15.09 7.42 -18.34
N ARG A 512 -15.73 6.97 -17.27
CA ARG A 512 -16.25 5.61 -17.16
C ARG A 512 -17.47 5.45 -18.08
N LYS A 513 -17.51 4.39 -18.90
CA LYS A 513 -18.67 4.07 -19.77
C LYS A 513 -20.00 4.05 -19.01
N GLU A 514 -20.03 3.42 -17.84
CA GLU A 514 -21.22 3.38 -16.96
C GLU A 514 -21.68 4.77 -16.46
N GLU A 515 -20.79 5.77 -16.41
CA GLU A 515 -21.14 7.15 -16.03
C GLU A 515 -21.62 7.97 -17.24
N LEU A 516 -21.11 7.67 -18.43
CA LEU A 516 -21.65 8.19 -19.70
C LEU A 516 -23.05 7.59 -19.97
N GLU A 517 -23.20 6.27 -19.84
CA GLU A 517 -24.46 5.54 -20.00
C GLU A 517 -25.51 5.97 -18.96
N ALA A 518 -25.12 6.24 -17.70
CA ALA A 518 -26.02 6.80 -16.70
C ALA A 518 -26.45 8.24 -17.04
N ALA A 519 -25.53 9.09 -17.52
CA ALA A 519 -25.85 10.46 -17.93
C ALA A 519 -26.74 10.49 -19.19
N ASP A 520 -26.50 9.61 -20.16
CA ASP A 520 -27.33 9.48 -21.36
C ASP A 520 -28.67 8.78 -21.11
N ASN A 521 -28.83 7.97 -20.06
CA ASN A 521 -30.13 7.43 -19.64
C ASN A 521 -31.02 8.44 -18.91
N ILE A 522 -30.45 9.47 -18.26
CA ILE A 522 -31.21 10.56 -17.62
C ILE A 522 -31.80 11.53 -18.67
N ARG A 523 -31.11 11.71 -19.80
CA ARG A 523 -31.53 12.60 -20.90
C ARG A 523 -32.89 12.26 -21.55
N PRO A 524 -33.24 11.01 -21.89
CA PRO A 524 -34.52 10.68 -22.50
C PRO A 524 -35.70 10.78 -21.51
N GLU A 525 -35.52 10.47 -20.22
CA GLU A 525 -36.59 10.66 -19.21
C GLU A 525 -36.94 12.14 -19.04
N GLN A 526 -35.94 13.01 -18.88
CA GLN A 526 -36.16 14.45 -18.77
C GLN A 526 -36.67 15.10 -20.07
N ALA A 527 -36.41 14.50 -21.23
CA ALA A 527 -36.99 14.94 -22.51
C ALA A 527 -38.47 14.53 -22.66
N ALA A 528 -38.86 13.37 -22.14
CA ALA A 528 -40.23 12.87 -22.20
C ALA A 528 -41.17 13.58 -21.20
N GLU A 529 -40.68 13.91 -20.01
CA GLU A 529 -41.48 14.57 -18.96
C GLU A 529 -41.84 16.03 -19.32
N ASN A 530 -41.05 16.69 -20.17
CA ASN A 530 -41.29 18.07 -20.64
C ASN A 530 -42.23 18.18 -21.87
N LEU A 531 -42.87 17.08 -22.31
CA LEU A 531 -43.72 17.04 -23.51
C LEU A 531 -45.22 16.82 -23.24
N VAL A 532 -45.67 16.88 -21.99
CA VAL A 532 -47.10 16.78 -21.63
C VAL A 532 -47.69 18.18 -21.46
N PRO A 533 -48.63 18.64 -22.32
CA PRO A 533 -49.37 19.88 -22.08
C PRO A 533 -50.40 19.63 -20.96
N GLY A 534 -50.27 20.35 -19.84
CA GLY A 534 -51.29 20.33 -18.78
C GLY A 534 -52.59 21.03 -19.24
N PRO A 535 -53.77 20.56 -18.80
CA PRO A 535 -55.03 21.23 -19.10
C PRO A 535 -55.21 22.53 -18.28
N ASP A 536 -56.10 23.39 -18.78
CA ASP A 536 -56.76 24.50 -18.08
C ASP A 536 -55.92 25.70 -17.60
N THR A 537 -55.76 26.69 -18.50
CA THR A 537 -55.68 28.12 -18.12
C THR A 537 -56.59 29.00 -19.00
N ALA A 538 -57.88 28.64 -19.07
CA ALA A 538 -58.91 29.38 -19.80
C ALA A 538 -59.79 30.27 -18.90
N ALA A 539 -59.19 31.19 -18.11
CA ALA A 539 -59.94 32.24 -17.41
C ALA A 539 -59.05 33.41 -16.89
N SER A 540 -58.61 34.32 -17.77
CA SER A 540 -58.25 35.70 -17.37
C SER A 540 -58.12 36.63 -18.59
N ARG A 541 -59.26 37.18 -19.05
CA ARG A 541 -59.31 38.27 -20.04
C ARG A 541 -60.46 39.22 -19.71
N THR A 542 -60.19 40.26 -18.92
CA THR A 542 -60.95 41.53 -18.95
C THR A 542 -60.21 42.62 -18.18
N ALA A 543 -60.21 43.85 -18.72
CA ALA A 543 -59.74 45.12 -18.15
C ALA A 543 -58.22 45.18 -17.77
N SER A 544 -57.37 45.92 -18.47
CA SER A 544 -57.49 47.36 -18.73
C SER A 544 -56.72 47.84 -19.98
N THR A 545 -57.12 48.99 -20.52
CA THR A 545 -56.52 49.69 -21.68
C THR A 545 -56.18 51.14 -21.33
N HIS A 546 -55.24 51.77 -22.06
CA HIS A 546 -54.54 53.05 -21.76
C HIS A 546 -53.51 52.92 -20.62
N ASN A 547 -52.32 53.55 -20.59
CA ASN A 547 -51.64 54.54 -21.44
C ASN A 547 -50.11 54.57 -21.11
N GLU A 548 -49.15 55.14 -21.85
CA GLU A 548 -49.13 55.79 -23.18
C GLU A 548 -47.76 55.61 -23.93
N LYS A 549 -47.18 56.65 -24.55
CA LYS A 549 -46.05 56.69 -25.52
C LYS A 549 -44.62 56.75 -24.93
N ALA A 550 -43.65 56.48 -25.83
CA ALA A 550 -42.31 57.07 -25.99
C ALA A 550 -41.21 56.81 -24.94
N ASN A 551 -40.12 56.13 -25.36
CA ASN A 551 -39.02 56.85 -26.01
C ASN A 551 -38.16 55.93 -26.90
N THR A 552 -37.71 56.47 -28.04
CA THR A 552 -36.64 55.93 -28.90
C THR A 552 -35.33 56.66 -28.59
N GLU A 553 -34.21 56.20 -29.18
CA GLU A 553 -32.84 56.75 -29.04
C GLU A 553 -32.21 56.38 -27.68
N ASP A 554 -31.10 55.65 -27.63
CA ASP A 554 -29.80 56.11 -28.15
C ASP A 554 -28.88 55.00 -28.72
N LEU A 555 -27.75 55.41 -29.32
CA LEU A 555 -26.89 54.61 -30.20
C LEU A 555 -25.81 53.73 -29.53
N ALA A 556 -25.28 52.84 -30.38
CA ALA A 556 -24.18 51.90 -30.21
C ALA A 556 -22.76 52.49 -29.97
N VAL A 557 -21.76 51.59 -30.04
CA VAL A 557 -20.28 51.82 -30.06
C VAL A 557 -19.73 52.06 -28.62
N VAL A 558 -18.69 51.38 -28.11
CA VAL A 558 -17.29 51.26 -28.58
C VAL A 558 -16.62 49.93 -28.12
N GLU A 559 -15.68 49.44 -28.94
CA GLU A 559 -14.77 48.31 -28.69
C GLU A 559 -13.56 48.60 -27.75
N LYS A 560 -12.98 47.52 -27.19
CA LYS A 560 -11.56 47.35 -26.78
C LYS A 560 -10.97 48.21 -25.64
N CYS A 561 -10.67 47.53 -24.54
CA CYS A 561 -9.30 47.30 -24.05
C CYS A 561 -9.20 45.86 -23.52
#